data_AF-A0A2S5ZZE0-F1
#
_entry.id   AF-A0A2S5ZZE0-F1
#
_cell.length_a   1.000
_cell.length_b   1.000
_cell.length_c   1.000
_cell.angle_alpha   90.00
_cell.angle_beta   90.00
_cell.angle_gamma   90.00
#
_symmetry.space_group_name_H-M   'P 1'
#
loop_
_entity.id
_entity.type
_entity.pdbx_description
1 polymer ?
#
loop_
_entity_poly.entity_id
_entity_poly.type
_entity_poly.pdbx_seq_one_letter_code
_entity_poly.pdbx_strand_id
1 'polypeptide(L)'
;MRPLPDGRWQTLPERAAALQMYDELDRLGALGVTAWLAGVTCPLLLVQAGRQPPRSTKWLDDLFASFARGLAAELAAFVRDRATVTVARIDATHEMVLETPESVAALIARFVRELPRSAS
;
A
#
# COMPACT_ATOMS: atom_id res chain seq x y z
N MET A 1 -15.15 -15.95 -5.75
CA MET A 1 -16.55 -15.58 -6.05
C MET A 1 -17.39 -16.85 -6.04
N ARG A 2 -18.54 -16.87 -5.35
CA ARG A 2 -19.44 -18.04 -5.28
C ARG A 2 -20.89 -17.58 -5.46
N PRO A 3 -21.73 -18.28 -6.24
CA PRO A 3 -23.16 -17.96 -6.33
C PRO A 3 -23.87 -18.30 -5.00
N LEU A 4 -24.83 -17.47 -4.62
CA LEU A 4 -25.72 -17.67 -3.48
C LEU A 4 -27.07 -18.26 -3.93
N PRO A 5 -27.81 -18.96 -3.06
CA PRO A 5 -29.10 -19.56 -3.41
C PRO A 5 -30.16 -18.58 -3.93
N ASP A 6 -30.02 -17.29 -3.62
CA ASP A 6 -30.92 -16.22 -4.06
C ASP A 6 -30.50 -15.58 -5.41
N GLY A 7 -29.54 -16.19 -6.11
CA GLY A 7 -29.03 -15.72 -7.40
C GLY A 7 -28.03 -14.57 -7.30
N ARG A 8 -27.72 -14.07 -6.09
CA ARG A 8 -26.67 -13.07 -5.91
C ARG A 8 -25.28 -13.71 -5.91
N TRP A 9 -24.26 -12.91 -6.15
CA TRP A 9 -22.87 -13.36 -6.11
C TRP A 9 -22.20 -12.91 -4.82
N GLN A 10 -21.59 -13.86 -4.13
CA GLN A 10 -20.68 -13.55 -3.04
C GLN A 10 -19.31 -13.17 -3.60
N THR A 11 -18.95 -11.90 -3.41
CA THR A 11 -17.65 -11.32 -3.79
C THR A 11 -16.62 -11.36 -2.66
N LEU A 12 -17.08 -11.26 -1.40
CA LEU A 12 -16.25 -11.29 -0.21
C LEU A 12 -16.34 -12.64 0.52
N PRO A 13 -15.29 -13.08 1.23
CA PRO A 13 -15.33 -14.30 2.03
C PRO A 13 -16.46 -14.27 3.07
N GLU A 14 -16.97 -15.45 3.46
CA GLU A 14 -17.83 -15.53 4.65
C GLU A 14 -17.06 -15.04 5.88
N ARG A 15 -17.76 -14.48 6.88
CA ARG A 15 -17.13 -13.89 8.06
C ARG A 15 -16.10 -14.83 8.72
N ALA A 16 -16.42 -16.12 8.86
CA ALA A 16 -15.51 -17.09 9.44
C ALA A 16 -14.21 -17.25 8.63
N ALA A 17 -14.33 -17.35 7.30
CA ALA A 17 -13.18 -17.43 6.40
C ALA A 17 -12.38 -16.12 6.37
N ALA A 18 -13.05 -14.97 6.42
CA ALA A 18 -12.39 -13.67 6.51
C ALA A 18 -11.56 -13.55 7.79
N LEU A 19 -12.10 -13.95 8.93
CA LEU A 19 -11.37 -13.94 10.21
C LEU A 19 -10.17 -14.89 10.21
N GLN A 20 -10.34 -16.11 9.69
CA GLN A 20 -9.21 -17.05 9.55
C GLN A 20 -8.10 -16.49 8.66
N MET A 21 -8.46 -15.82 7.56
CA MET A 21 -7.50 -15.14 6.70
C MET A 21 -6.76 -14.03 7.44
N TYR A 22 -7.47 -13.21 8.23
CA TYR A 22 -6.82 -12.15 9.03
C TYR A 22 -5.90 -12.72 10.12
N ASP A 23 -6.31 -13.79 10.82
CA ASP A 23 -5.48 -14.47 11.82
C ASP A 23 -4.22 -15.09 11.19
N GLU A 24 -4.34 -15.62 9.97
CA GLU A 24 -3.19 -16.12 9.21
C GLU A 24 -2.24 -15.00 8.83
N LEU A 25 -2.78 -13.88 8.33
CA LEU A 25 -1.98 -12.71 8.00
C LEU A 25 -1.27 -12.15 9.24
N ASP A 26 -1.94 -12.11 10.40
CA ASP A 26 -1.32 -11.70 11.66
C ASP A 26 -0.17 -12.65 12.06
N ARG A 27 -0.40 -13.97 12.01
CA ARG A 27 0.63 -14.99 12.32
C ARG A 27 1.84 -14.91 11.41
N LEU A 28 1.63 -14.63 10.13
CA LEU A 28 2.69 -14.46 9.13
C LEU A 28 3.39 -13.09 9.25
N GLY A 29 2.99 -12.24 10.20
CA GLY A 29 3.52 -10.89 10.39
C GLY A 29 3.07 -9.89 9.31
N ALA A 30 2.04 -10.24 8.53
CA ALA A 30 1.66 -9.59 7.28
C ALA A 30 0.74 -8.36 7.44
N LEU A 31 0.44 -7.92 8.67
CA LEU A 31 -0.34 -6.69 8.86
C LEU A 31 0.52 -5.42 8.88
N GLY A 32 1.84 -5.55 9.07
CA GLY A 32 2.77 -4.42 9.00
C GLY A 32 3.47 -4.34 7.65
N VAL A 33 3.22 -3.27 6.87
CA VAL A 33 3.94 -3.04 5.61
C VAL A 33 5.46 -3.07 5.82
N THR A 34 5.93 -2.57 6.95
CA THR A 34 7.36 -2.48 7.31
C THR A 34 8.00 -3.83 7.60
N ALA A 35 7.23 -4.79 8.16
CA ALA A 35 7.70 -6.15 8.40
C ALA A 35 7.93 -6.90 7.09
N TRP A 36 7.03 -6.76 6.11
CA TRP A 36 7.22 -7.34 4.78
C TRP A 36 8.42 -6.71 4.05
N LEU A 37 8.56 -5.39 4.16
CA LEU A 37 9.68 -4.67 3.55
C LEU A 37 11.04 -5.02 4.19
N ALA A 38 11.05 -5.59 5.40
CA ALA A 38 12.27 -5.94 6.09
C ALA A 38 13.14 -6.94 5.31
N GLY A 39 12.53 -7.83 4.51
CA GLY A 39 13.24 -8.81 3.69
C GLY A 39 13.78 -8.25 2.37
N VAL A 40 13.40 -7.02 1.98
CA VAL A 40 13.82 -6.43 0.69
C VAL A 40 15.23 -5.86 0.82
N THR A 41 16.17 -6.42 0.05
CA THR A 41 17.59 -6.04 0.04
C THR A 41 18.01 -5.26 -1.21
N CYS A 42 17.15 -5.22 -2.24
CA CYS A 42 17.37 -4.45 -3.45
C CYS A 42 16.82 -3.02 -3.34
N PRO A 43 17.21 -2.10 -4.24
CA PRO A 43 16.58 -0.80 -4.35
C PRO A 43 15.07 -0.93 -4.57
N LEU A 44 14.26 -0.22 -3.78
CA LEU A 44 12.81 -0.26 -3.83
C LEU A 44 12.21 1.16 -3.83
N LEU A 45 11.31 1.43 -4.77
CA LEU A 45 10.45 2.61 -4.76
C LEU A 45 9.06 2.23 -4.26
N LEU A 46 8.63 2.87 -3.16
CA LEU A 46 7.27 2.78 -2.64
C LEU A 46 6.56 4.11 -2.88
N VAL A 47 5.40 4.07 -3.52
CA VAL A 47 4.61 5.27 -3.83
C VAL A 47 3.27 5.19 -3.11
N GLN A 48 3.01 6.18 -2.25
CA GLN A 48 1.77 6.30 -1.49
C GLN A 48 0.83 7.34 -2.12
N ALA A 49 -0.44 6.97 -2.25
CA ALA A 49 -1.52 7.89 -2.58
C ALA A 49 -1.70 8.97 -1.50
N GLY A 50 -1.81 10.22 -1.94
CA GLY A 50 -1.89 11.41 -1.13
C GLY A 50 -3.29 11.76 -0.66
N ARG A 51 -4.29 11.34 -1.42
CA ARG A 51 -5.71 11.59 -1.17
C ARG A 51 -6.45 10.29 -0.89
N GLN A 52 -7.44 10.38 -0.02
CA GLN A 52 -8.39 9.30 0.19
C GLN A 52 -9.70 9.68 -0.51
N PRO A 53 -10.35 8.77 -1.24
CA PRO A 53 -11.68 9.02 -1.75
C PRO A 53 -12.67 9.14 -0.58
N PRO A 54 -13.73 9.96 -0.71
CA PRO A 54 -14.77 10.06 0.31
C PRO A 54 -15.48 8.72 0.47
N ARG A 55 -15.83 8.37 1.71
CA ARG A 55 -16.52 7.12 2.05
C ARG A 55 -17.98 7.39 2.40
N SER A 56 -18.78 6.33 2.39
CA SER A 56 -20.22 6.42 2.66
C SER A 56 -20.56 6.89 4.09
N THR A 57 -19.61 6.82 5.03
CA THR A 57 -19.81 7.23 6.42
C THR A 57 -18.59 7.96 6.97
N LYS A 58 -18.82 9.06 7.69
CA LYS A 58 -17.77 9.95 8.22
C LYS A 58 -16.73 9.23 9.09
N TRP A 59 -17.17 8.29 9.93
CA TRP A 59 -16.24 7.57 10.81
C TRP A 59 -15.22 6.74 10.04
N LEU A 60 -15.58 6.25 8.83
CA LEU A 60 -14.62 5.59 7.94
C LEU A 60 -13.62 6.60 7.37
N ASP A 61 -14.04 7.80 7.00
CA ASP A 61 -13.11 8.85 6.55
C ASP A 61 -12.08 9.16 7.64
N ASP A 62 -12.55 9.34 8.88
CA ASP A 62 -11.69 9.62 10.03
C ASP A 62 -10.73 8.46 10.32
N LEU A 63 -11.22 7.21 10.27
CA LEU A 63 -10.40 6.01 10.44
C LEU A 63 -9.30 5.92 9.38
N PHE A 64 -9.64 6.06 8.10
CA PHE A 64 -8.68 5.94 7.01
C PHE A 64 -7.71 7.12 6.96
N ALA A 65 -8.15 8.33 7.34
CA ALA A 65 -7.25 9.47 7.49
C ALA A 65 -6.25 9.23 8.63
N SER A 66 -6.69 8.65 9.76
CA SER A 66 -5.80 8.29 10.86
C SER A 66 -4.83 7.17 10.47
N PHE A 67 -5.33 6.13 9.82
CA PHE A 67 -4.51 5.04 9.28
C PHE A 67 -3.45 5.56 8.30
N ALA A 68 -3.83 6.43 7.36
CA ALA A 68 -2.90 6.99 6.38
C ALA A 68 -1.78 7.81 7.04
N ARG A 69 -2.08 8.54 8.13
CA ARG A 69 -1.07 9.25 8.93
C ARG A 69 -0.14 8.30 9.67
N GLY A 70 -0.68 7.27 10.31
CA GLY A 70 0.10 6.23 11.00
C GLY A 70 1.06 5.52 10.05
N LEU A 71 0.54 5.06 8.91
CA LEU A 71 1.33 4.42 7.86
C LEU A 71 2.45 5.33 7.33
N ALA A 72 2.16 6.63 7.10
CA ALA A 72 3.17 7.57 6.65
C ALA A 72 4.29 7.77 7.68
N ALA A 73 3.95 7.82 8.98
CA ALA A 73 4.94 7.91 10.04
C ALA A 73 5.80 6.65 10.16
N GLU A 74 5.20 5.46 10.04
CA GLU A 74 5.90 4.17 10.04
C GLU A 74 6.86 4.05 8.85
N LEU A 75 6.41 4.39 7.64
CA LEU A 75 7.25 4.39 6.44
C LEU A 75 8.38 5.40 6.54
N ALA A 76 8.12 6.60 7.06
CA ALA A 76 9.15 7.61 7.29
C ALA A 76 10.20 7.15 8.32
N ALA A 77 9.79 6.37 9.33
CA ALA A 77 10.73 5.75 10.25
C ALA A 77 11.54 4.63 9.58
N PHE A 78 10.87 3.77 8.81
CA PHE A 78 11.49 2.64 8.13
C PHE A 78 12.60 3.04 7.15
N VAL A 79 12.40 4.11 6.36
CA VAL A 79 13.41 4.55 5.38
C VAL A 79 14.64 5.21 6.01
N ARG A 80 14.55 5.73 7.25
CA ARG A 80 15.72 6.32 7.93
C ARG A 80 16.84 5.31 8.11
N ASP A 81 16.48 4.06 8.35
CA ASP A 81 17.43 2.98 8.61
C ASP A 81 17.72 2.15 7.33
N ARG A 82 17.15 2.54 6.17
CA ARG A 82 17.25 1.78 4.92
C ARG A 82 17.49 2.65 3.70
N ALA A 83 18.77 2.82 3.36
CA ALA A 83 19.21 3.56 2.18
C ALA A 83 18.73 2.97 0.84
N THR A 84 18.30 1.70 0.80
CA THR A 84 17.80 1.05 -0.41
C THR A 84 16.33 1.35 -0.69
N VAL A 85 15.58 1.94 0.25
CA VAL A 85 14.14 2.15 0.12
C VAL A 85 13.82 3.63 0.01
N THR A 86 13.17 4.00 -1.09
CA THR A 86 12.67 5.35 -1.34
C THR A 86 11.15 5.35 -1.20
N VAL A 87 10.61 6.20 -0.33
CA VAL A 87 9.16 6.43 -0.20
C VAL A 87 8.81 7.78 -0.80
N ALA A 88 7.84 7.79 -1.71
CA ALA A 88 7.29 8.99 -2.32
C ALA A 88 5.78 9.07 -2.07
N ARG A 89 5.23 10.29 -2.03
CA ARG A 89 3.79 10.54 -1.93
C ARG A 89 3.35 11.38 -3.13
N ILE A 90 2.25 10.99 -3.77
CA ILE A 90 1.65 11.73 -4.89
C ILE A 90 0.29 12.26 -4.46
N ASP A 91 -0.06 13.50 -4.81
CA ASP A 91 -1.39 14.08 -4.54
C ASP A 91 -2.52 13.49 -5.44
N ALA A 92 -2.71 12.18 -5.34
CA ALA A 92 -3.70 11.41 -6.08
C ALA A 92 -4.41 10.41 -5.16
N THR A 93 -5.53 9.85 -5.62
CA THR A 93 -6.14 8.70 -4.94
C THR A 93 -5.35 7.42 -5.22
N HIS A 94 -5.89 6.26 -4.82
CA HIS A 94 -5.31 4.96 -5.15
C HIS A 94 -5.11 4.78 -6.67
N GLU A 95 -5.99 5.38 -7.47
CA GLU A 95 -5.94 5.36 -8.93
C GLU A 95 -4.89 6.34 -9.51
N MET A 96 -3.76 6.54 -8.83
CA MET A 96 -2.75 7.56 -9.17
C MET A 96 -2.18 7.45 -10.59
N VAL A 97 -2.18 6.25 -11.16
CA VAL A 97 -1.74 5.97 -12.53
C VAL A 97 -2.72 6.53 -13.55
N LEU A 98 -4.02 6.54 -13.23
CA LEU A 98 -5.07 7.10 -14.09
C LEU A 98 -5.21 8.60 -13.88
N GLU A 99 -5.11 9.07 -12.63
CA GLU A 99 -5.28 10.49 -12.29
C GLU A 99 -4.09 11.36 -12.69
N THR A 100 -2.86 10.83 -12.50
CA THR A 100 -1.62 11.60 -12.65
C THR A 100 -0.50 10.79 -13.33
N PRO A 101 -0.75 10.21 -14.52
CA PRO A 101 0.19 9.30 -15.18
C PRO A 101 1.59 9.88 -15.37
N GLU A 102 1.71 11.17 -15.72
CA GLU A 102 2.98 11.85 -15.92
C GLU A 102 3.77 11.97 -14.62
N SER A 103 3.09 12.25 -13.50
CA SER A 103 3.74 12.35 -12.19
C SER A 103 4.29 11.00 -11.72
N VAL A 104 3.51 9.93 -11.92
CA VAL A 104 3.94 8.56 -11.64
C VAL A 104 5.13 8.18 -12.54
N ALA A 105 5.03 8.42 -13.85
CA ALA A 105 6.09 8.12 -14.79
C ALA A 105 7.39 8.88 -14.48
N ALA A 106 7.30 10.16 -14.11
CA ALA A 106 8.45 10.96 -13.73
C ALA A 106 9.16 10.40 -12.48
N LEU A 107 8.39 9.95 -11.47
CA LEU A 107 8.94 9.32 -10.27
C LEU A 107 9.67 8.01 -10.59
N ILE A 108 9.06 7.13 -11.38
CA ILE A 108 9.67 5.86 -11.80
C ILE A 108 10.94 6.14 -12.61
N ALA A 109 10.85 7.02 -13.60
CA ALA A 109 11.98 7.36 -14.46
C ALA A 109 13.14 7.97 -13.66
N ARG A 110 12.86 8.82 -12.67
CA ARG A 110 13.88 9.35 -11.75
C ARG A 110 14.54 8.24 -10.95
N PHE A 111 13.74 7.40 -10.29
CA PHE A 111 14.24 6.30 -9.48
C PHE A 111 15.15 5.37 -10.29
N VAL A 112 14.73 4.96 -11.49
CA VAL A 112 15.53 4.08 -12.37
C VAL A 112 16.85 4.75 -12.79
N ARG A 113 16.86 6.05 -13.07
CA ARG A 113 18.10 6.78 -13.41
C ARG A 113 19.09 6.86 -12.25
N GLU A 114 18.59 6.89 -11.02
CA GLU A 114 19.38 7.02 -9.79
C GLU A 114 19.87 5.67 -9.25
N LEU A 115 19.40 4.55 -9.82
CA LEU A 115 19.90 3.23 -9.43
C LEU A 115 21.41 3.13 -9.66
N PRO A 116 22.16 2.52 -8.72
CA PRO A 116 23.57 2.23 -8.94
C PRO A 116 23.71 1.40 -10.21
N ARG A 117 24.57 1.83 -11.13
CA ARG A 117 24.96 0.96 -12.24
C ARG A 117 25.74 -0.21 -11.63
N SER A 118 25.25 -1.43 -11.83
CA SER A 118 26.01 -2.62 -11.46
C SER A 118 27.41 -2.51 -12.06
N ALA A 119 28.46 -2.61 -11.23
CA ALA A 119 29.80 -2.80 -11.73
C ALA A 119 29.79 -4.12 -12.52
N SER A 120 29.88 -4.02 -13.84
CA SER A 120 30.20 -5.16 -14.73
C SER A 120 31.68 -5.49 -14.62
#